data_AF-A0A376GVK4-F1
#
_entry.id   AF-A0A376GVK4-F1
#
_cell.length_a   1.000
_cell.length_b   1.000
_cell.length_c   1.000
_cell.angle_alpha   90.00
_cell.angle_beta   90.00
_cell.angle_gamma   90.00
#
_symmetry.space_group_name_H-M   'P 1'
#
loop_
_entity.id
_entity.type
_entity.pdbx_description
1 polymer ?
#
loop_
_entity_poly.entity_id
_entity_poly.type
_entity_poly.pdbx_seq_one_letter_code
_entity_poly.pdbx_strand_id
1 'polypeptide(L)'
;MVQEELIYEGKAKKLFKTSKDKELRVEYLDQATALNGLKKDAVSGKGALNNQITSLIFQELEKQGIPSHFIKILSKHEQLVCEVEMIPLEIVVRNTAAGSFSKRLGIAEGEQLPFPIIEFYYKEDRLDDPFINEDHIRYLGIATPEEVAQIKMLARQINTALCQLFEKIKIHLVDFKIEVGKSDGKILLADEISPDTCRLWDLTTKEHLDKDVYRREIGDLIPVYQEVLNRLEKEYSSCI
;
A
#
# COMPACT_ATOMS: atom_id res chain seq x y z
N MET A 1 13.37 28.37 -11.98
CA MET A 1 12.59 27.37 -11.22
C MET A 1 11.60 26.79 -12.19
N VAL A 2 11.71 25.50 -12.51
CA VAL A 2 10.73 24.85 -13.39
C VAL A 2 9.44 24.77 -12.59
N GLN A 3 8.36 25.33 -13.13
CA GLN A 3 7.05 25.33 -12.51
C GLN A 3 6.57 23.88 -12.43
N GLU A 4 6.30 23.40 -11.22
CA GLU A 4 5.88 22.02 -10.97
C GLU A 4 4.48 21.80 -11.56
N GLU A 5 4.38 20.96 -12.58
CA GLU A 5 3.14 20.65 -13.28
C GLU A 5 2.42 19.51 -12.55
N LEU A 6 1.23 19.78 -11.98
CA LEU A 6 0.35 18.75 -11.42
C LEU A 6 -0.13 17.85 -12.57
N ILE A 7 0.18 16.55 -12.49
CA ILE A 7 -0.23 15.57 -13.51
C ILE A 7 -1.45 14.76 -13.10
N TYR A 8 -1.63 14.53 -11.80
CA TYR A 8 -2.72 13.72 -11.29
C TYR A 8 -3.01 14.08 -9.83
N GLU A 9 -4.29 14.18 -9.49
CA GLU A 9 -4.78 14.34 -8.12
C GLU A 9 -5.75 13.19 -7.83
N GLY A 10 -5.30 12.26 -6.99
CA GLY A 10 -6.09 11.13 -6.53
C GLY A 10 -6.78 11.41 -5.20
N LYS A 11 -7.38 10.36 -4.62
CA LYS A 11 -8.13 10.45 -3.35
C LYS A 11 -7.27 10.80 -2.12
N ALA A 12 -5.96 10.57 -2.19
CA ALA A 12 -5.05 10.73 -1.04
C ALA A 12 -3.67 11.31 -1.41
N LYS A 13 -3.39 11.50 -2.71
CA LYS A 13 -2.06 11.90 -3.20
C LYS A 13 -2.17 12.80 -4.43
N LYS A 14 -1.21 13.71 -4.58
CA LYS A 14 -0.97 14.48 -5.80
C LYS A 14 0.37 14.09 -6.41
N LEU A 15 0.43 14.02 -7.72
CA LEU A 15 1.64 13.72 -8.47
C LEU A 15 2.01 14.94 -9.32
N PHE A 16 3.29 15.30 -9.31
CA PHE A 16 3.84 16.43 -10.04
C PHE A 16 5.03 15.98 -10.88
N LYS A 17 5.18 16.54 -12.08
CA LYS A 17 6.42 16.39 -12.84
C LYS A 17 7.57 17.10 -12.15
N THR A 18 8.75 16.53 -12.29
CA THR A 18 10.01 17.18 -11.91
C THR A 18 10.72 17.74 -13.14
N SER A 19 11.88 18.36 -12.94
CA SER A 19 12.75 18.80 -14.04
C SER A 19 13.51 17.66 -14.72
N LYS A 20 13.47 16.44 -14.17
CA LYS A 20 14.13 15.26 -14.73
C LYS A 20 13.10 14.32 -15.35
N ASP A 21 13.47 13.74 -16.48
CA ASP A 21 12.67 12.75 -17.16
C ASP A 21 12.52 11.49 -16.30
N LYS A 22 11.32 10.88 -16.34
CA LYS A 22 10.93 9.70 -15.55
C LYS A 22 11.04 9.85 -14.02
N GLU A 23 11.11 11.06 -13.47
CA GLU A 23 11.03 11.32 -12.03
C GLU A 23 9.76 12.12 -11.70
N LEU A 24 8.98 11.65 -10.73
CA LEU A 24 7.77 12.30 -10.22
C LEU A 24 7.92 12.66 -8.75
N ARG A 25 7.38 13.82 -8.36
CA ARG A 25 7.18 14.20 -6.96
C ARG A 25 5.77 13.80 -6.54
N VAL A 26 5.66 13.05 -5.45
CA VAL A 26 4.39 12.65 -4.86
C VAL A 26 4.18 13.45 -3.57
N GLU A 27 3.02 14.07 -3.41
CA GLU A 27 2.59 14.75 -2.19
C GLU A 27 1.41 13.98 -1.57
N TYR A 28 1.55 13.58 -0.31
CA TYR A 28 0.51 12.90 0.46
C TYR A 28 -0.43 13.91 1.12
N LEU A 29 -1.73 13.71 0.92
CA LEU A 29 -2.79 14.59 1.42
C LEU A 29 -3.31 14.11 2.78
N ASP A 30 -3.71 15.08 3.61
CA ASP A 30 -4.39 14.89 4.89
C ASP A 30 -5.88 14.54 4.68
N GLN A 31 -6.16 13.55 3.84
CA GLN A 31 -7.50 13.14 3.47
C GLN A 31 -7.72 11.65 3.75
N ALA A 32 -8.68 11.35 4.64
CA ALA A 32 -9.18 10.00 4.84
C ALA A 32 -10.41 9.78 3.96
N THR A 33 -10.47 8.62 3.29
CA THR A 33 -11.60 8.22 2.46
C THR A 33 -12.06 6.82 2.80
N ALA A 34 -13.37 6.59 2.81
CA ALA A 34 -13.97 5.25 2.95
C ALA A 34 -15.16 5.10 2.01
N LEU A 35 -15.65 3.86 1.86
CA LEU A 35 -16.79 3.51 1.00
C LEU A 35 -16.59 4.03 -0.43
N ASN A 36 -15.44 3.70 -1.04
CA ASN A 36 -15.03 4.17 -2.36
C ASN A 36 -15.15 5.70 -2.58
N GLY A 37 -14.80 6.46 -1.54
CA GLY A 37 -14.78 7.93 -1.61
C GLY A 37 -16.13 8.60 -1.35
N LEU A 38 -17.17 7.86 -0.96
CA LEU A 38 -18.43 8.43 -0.46
C LEU A 38 -18.25 9.14 0.89
N LYS A 39 -17.35 8.64 1.75
CA LYS A 39 -16.93 9.31 2.98
C LYS A 39 -15.57 9.97 2.73
N LYS A 40 -15.45 11.27 3.00
CA LYS A 40 -14.22 12.06 2.84
C LYS A 40 -14.08 13.02 4.01
N ASP A 41 -13.06 12.82 4.83
CA ASP A 41 -12.76 13.67 5.98
C ASP A 41 -11.32 14.19 5.90
N ALA A 42 -11.12 15.45 6.30
CA ALA A 42 -9.79 16.01 6.48
C ALA A 42 -9.23 15.51 7.82
N VAL A 43 -8.05 14.88 7.78
CA VAL A 43 -7.40 14.30 8.96
C VAL A 43 -5.97 14.82 9.02
N SER A 44 -5.79 15.92 9.74
CA SER A 44 -4.51 16.64 9.84
C SER A 44 -3.37 15.73 10.28
N GLY A 45 -2.26 15.75 9.57
CA GLY A 45 -1.05 14.95 9.83
C GLY A 45 -1.06 13.54 9.24
N LYS A 46 -2.17 13.07 8.67
CA LYS A 46 -2.29 11.73 8.08
C LYS A 46 -1.35 11.55 6.88
N GLY A 47 -1.27 12.55 6.00
CA GLY A 47 -0.41 12.54 4.83
C GLY A 47 1.07 12.43 5.22
N ALA A 48 1.50 13.20 6.22
CA ALA A 48 2.86 13.11 6.75
C ALA A 48 3.20 11.72 7.30
N LEU A 49 2.27 11.11 8.05
CA LEU A 49 2.47 9.79 8.62
C LEU A 49 2.56 8.72 7.53
N ASN A 50 1.64 8.74 6.56
CA ASN A 50 1.66 7.77 5.46
C ASN A 50 2.94 7.88 4.61
N ASN A 51 3.39 9.09 4.29
CA ASN A 51 4.61 9.29 3.51
C ASN A 51 5.85 8.77 4.25
N GLN A 52 5.98 9.07 5.54
CA GLN A 52 7.13 8.62 6.35
C GLN A 52 7.12 7.10 6.53
N ILE A 53 5.97 6.50 6.88
CA ILE A 53 5.82 5.04 7.00
C ILE A 53 6.14 4.35 5.67
N THR A 54 5.56 4.85 4.57
CA THR A 54 5.81 4.33 3.22
C THR A 54 7.29 4.40 2.90
N SER A 55 7.93 5.56 3.09
CA SER A 55 9.36 5.75 2.82
C SER A 55 10.23 4.74 3.57
N LEU A 56 9.97 4.52 4.87
CA LEU A 56 10.71 3.56 5.69
C LEU A 56 10.52 2.12 5.20
N ILE A 57 9.29 1.75 4.84
CA ILE A 57 8.99 0.40 4.32
C ILE A 57 9.68 0.18 2.98
N PHE A 58 9.60 1.13 2.04
CA PHE A 58 10.24 1.00 0.74
C PHE A 58 11.77 0.91 0.85
N GLN A 59 12.39 1.66 1.75
CA GLN A 59 13.82 1.54 2.04
C GLN A 59 14.20 0.14 2.56
N GLU A 60 13.36 -0.48 3.37
CA GLU A 60 13.61 -1.83 3.87
C GLU A 60 13.41 -2.91 2.79
N LEU A 61 12.39 -2.75 1.94
CA LEU A 61 12.19 -3.61 0.79
C LEU A 61 13.38 -3.52 -0.19
N GLU A 62 13.94 -2.33 -0.38
CA GLU A 62 15.14 -2.12 -1.21
C GLU A 62 16.36 -2.88 -0.65
N LYS A 63 16.59 -2.87 0.67
CA LYS A 63 17.67 -3.66 1.30
C LYS A 63 17.53 -5.17 1.07
N GLN A 64 16.30 -5.65 0.87
CA GLN A 64 15.99 -7.04 0.54
C GLN A 64 15.99 -7.32 -0.98
N GLY A 65 16.35 -6.32 -1.80
CA GLY A 65 16.45 -6.44 -3.25
C GLY A 65 15.10 -6.42 -3.97
N ILE A 66 14.02 -5.96 -3.32
CA ILE A 66 12.69 -5.87 -3.92
C ILE A 66 12.61 -4.57 -4.75
N PRO A 67 12.40 -4.67 -6.07
CA PRO A 67 12.41 -3.50 -6.94
C PRO A 67 11.14 -2.67 -6.77
N SER A 68 11.32 -1.35 -6.75
CA SER A 68 10.21 -0.41 -6.51
C SER A 68 10.41 0.91 -7.25
N HIS A 69 9.37 1.74 -7.30
CA HIS A 69 9.45 3.08 -7.85
C HIS A 69 10.06 4.10 -6.89
N PHE A 70 10.30 3.76 -5.62
CA PHE A 70 10.71 4.75 -4.62
C PHE A 70 12.18 5.13 -4.84
N ILE A 71 12.46 6.44 -4.87
CA ILE A 71 13.84 6.96 -4.98
C ILE A 71 14.30 7.48 -3.62
N LYS A 72 13.55 8.42 -3.04
CA LYS A 72 13.85 9.00 -1.72
C LYS A 72 12.70 9.84 -1.18
N ILE A 73 12.71 10.04 0.14
CA ILE A 73 11.89 11.06 0.79
C ILE A 73 12.42 12.47 0.49
N LEU A 74 11.53 13.44 0.31
CA LEU A 74 11.86 14.86 0.08
C LEU A 74 11.48 15.74 1.27
N SER A 75 10.34 15.44 1.90
CA SER A 75 9.83 16.15 3.07
C SER A 75 8.95 15.21 3.89
N LYS A 76 8.34 15.70 4.98
CA LYS A 76 7.39 14.88 5.74
C LYS A 76 6.20 14.42 4.90
N HIS A 77 5.77 15.18 3.89
CA HIS A 77 4.60 14.86 3.06
C HIS A 77 4.97 14.41 1.65
N GLU A 78 6.24 14.49 1.27
CA GLU A 78 6.63 14.30 -0.12
C GLU A 78 7.74 13.28 -0.29
N GLN A 79 7.64 12.53 -1.38
CA GLN A 79 8.67 11.60 -1.85
C GLN A 79 8.91 11.79 -3.35
N LEU A 80 10.09 11.38 -3.78
CA LEU A 80 10.50 11.29 -5.17
C LEU A 80 10.41 9.84 -5.62
N VAL A 81 9.78 9.61 -6.76
CA VAL A 81 9.58 8.26 -7.33
C VAL A 81 9.92 8.24 -8.81
N CYS A 82 10.31 7.07 -9.31
CA CYS A 82 10.37 6.78 -10.73
C CYS A 82 8.96 6.77 -11.33
N GLU A 83 8.80 7.37 -12.48
CA GLU A 83 7.58 7.23 -13.29
C GLU A 83 7.45 5.80 -13.80
N VAL A 84 6.25 5.25 -13.70
CA VAL A 84 5.91 3.90 -14.15
C VAL A 84 4.58 3.93 -14.89
N GLU A 85 4.43 3.07 -15.89
CA GLU A 85 3.14 2.80 -16.52
C GLU A 85 2.34 1.88 -15.58
N MET A 86 1.35 2.44 -14.88
CA MET A 86 0.55 1.69 -13.91
C MET A 86 -0.25 0.57 -14.58
N ILE A 87 -0.16 -0.64 -14.02
CA ILE A 87 -1.04 -1.74 -14.39
C ILE A 87 -2.34 -1.56 -13.59
N PRO A 88 -3.54 -1.50 -14.22
CA PRO A 88 -4.80 -1.19 -13.54
C PRO A 88 -5.33 -2.36 -12.69
N LEU A 89 -4.53 -2.81 -11.72
CA LEU A 89 -4.82 -3.87 -10.78
C LEU A 89 -4.49 -3.42 -9.36
N GLU A 90 -5.40 -3.69 -8.44
CA GLU A 90 -5.04 -3.78 -7.03
C GLU A 90 -4.73 -5.25 -6.71
N ILE A 91 -3.53 -5.49 -6.18
CA ILE A 91 -3.07 -6.82 -5.80
C ILE A 91 -3.17 -6.92 -4.28
N VAL A 92 -4.09 -7.75 -3.80
CA VAL A 92 -4.32 -7.94 -2.37
C VAL A 92 -3.72 -9.26 -1.94
N VAL A 93 -2.86 -9.23 -0.92
CA VAL A 93 -2.30 -10.43 -0.30
C VAL A 93 -2.86 -10.58 1.11
N ARG A 94 -3.34 -11.78 1.45
CA ARG A 94 -3.99 -12.07 2.75
C ARG A 94 -3.26 -13.18 3.47
N ASN A 95 -2.86 -12.91 4.72
CA ASN A 95 -2.31 -13.90 5.65
C ASN A 95 -3.35 -14.39 6.66
N THR A 96 -4.36 -13.57 6.95
CA THR A 96 -5.44 -13.86 7.88
C THR A 96 -6.76 -13.43 7.25
N ALA A 97 -7.83 -14.18 7.49
CA ALA A 97 -9.16 -13.84 6.99
C ALA A 97 -9.67 -12.56 7.68
N ALA A 98 -9.98 -11.53 6.90
CA ALA A 98 -10.55 -10.29 7.37
C ALA A 98 -11.33 -9.55 6.27
N GLY A 99 -12.04 -8.48 6.65
CA GLY A 99 -12.64 -7.54 5.71
C GLY A 99 -13.52 -8.19 4.63
N SER A 100 -13.30 -7.81 3.36
CA SER A 100 -14.11 -8.30 2.23
C SER A 100 -13.96 -9.81 1.99
N PHE A 101 -12.84 -10.41 2.36
CA PHE A 101 -12.62 -11.86 2.25
C PHE A 101 -13.54 -12.64 3.19
N SER A 102 -13.52 -12.30 4.48
CA SER A 102 -14.38 -12.91 5.49
C SER A 102 -15.86 -12.76 5.12
N LYS A 103 -16.28 -11.55 4.71
CA LYS A 103 -17.67 -11.29 4.30
C LYS A 103 -18.08 -12.09 3.07
N ARG A 104 -17.23 -12.17 2.04
CA ARG A 104 -17.56 -12.82 0.76
C ARG A 104 -17.61 -14.35 0.89
N LEU A 105 -16.77 -14.93 1.74
CA LEU A 105 -16.65 -16.39 1.87
C LEU A 105 -17.33 -16.97 3.12
N GLY A 106 -17.85 -16.13 4.02
CA GLY A 106 -18.45 -16.59 5.27
C GLY A 106 -17.43 -17.16 6.27
N ILE A 107 -16.17 -16.73 6.17
CA ILE A 107 -15.06 -17.16 7.04
C ILE A 107 -14.94 -16.16 8.19
N ALA A 108 -14.71 -16.66 9.41
CA ALA A 108 -14.59 -15.80 10.59
C ALA A 108 -13.38 -14.84 10.46
N GLU A 109 -13.55 -13.58 10.88
CA GLU A 109 -12.44 -12.63 10.95
C GLU A 109 -11.41 -13.11 11.99
N GLY A 110 -10.13 -13.07 11.63
CA GLY A 110 -9.03 -13.55 12.46
C GLY A 110 -8.65 -15.00 12.21
N GLU A 111 -9.36 -15.74 11.35
CA GLU A 111 -8.95 -17.10 10.97
C GLU A 111 -7.61 -17.08 10.22
N GLN A 112 -6.64 -17.83 10.74
CA GLN A 112 -5.31 -17.92 10.13
C GLN A 112 -5.37 -18.74 8.84
N LEU A 113 -4.92 -18.14 7.74
CA LEU A 113 -4.86 -18.86 6.46
C LEU A 113 -3.66 -19.82 6.45
N PRO A 114 -3.81 -21.03 5.89
CA PRO A 114 -2.71 -22.00 5.82
C PRO A 114 -1.59 -21.58 4.87
N PHE A 115 -1.87 -20.64 3.97
CA PHE A 115 -0.91 -20.02 3.06
C PHE A 115 -1.43 -18.64 2.63
N PRO A 116 -0.55 -17.72 2.21
CA PRO A 116 -0.97 -16.41 1.74
C PRO A 116 -1.76 -16.51 0.42
N ILE A 117 -2.96 -15.95 0.42
CA ILE A 117 -3.85 -15.85 -0.73
C ILE A 117 -3.58 -14.54 -1.47
N ILE A 118 -3.50 -14.60 -2.80
CA ILE A 118 -3.37 -13.42 -3.66
C ILE A 118 -4.67 -13.26 -4.44
N GLU A 119 -5.22 -12.05 -4.39
CA GLU A 119 -6.45 -11.65 -5.07
C GLU A 119 -6.18 -10.46 -5.97
N PHE A 120 -6.91 -10.39 -7.09
CA PHE A 120 -6.84 -9.27 -8.01
C PHE A 120 -8.17 -8.53 -8.02
N TYR A 121 -8.08 -7.22 -8.01
CA TYR A 121 -9.21 -6.32 -8.17
C TYR A 121 -8.91 -5.38 -9.35
N TYR A 122 -9.89 -5.21 -10.23
CA TYR A 122 -9.75 -4.33 -11.38
C TYR A 122 -9.82 -2.89 -10.90
N LYS A 123 -8.76 -2.10 -11.07
CA LYS A 123 -8.73 -0.72 -10.60
C LYS A 123 -9.58 0.16 -11.53
N GLU A 124 -10.86 0.31 -11.19
CA GLU A 124 -11.85 1.07 -11.93
C GLU A 124 -12.89 1.59 -10.94
N ASP A 125 -12.67 2.83 -10.46
CA ASP A 125 -13.48 3.50 -9.44
C ASP A 125 -14.97 3.47 -9.78
N ARG A 126 -15.35 3.55 -11.08
CA ARG A 126 -16.75 3.52 -11.52
C ARG A 126 -17.44 2.18 -11.29
N LEU A 127 -16.67 1.10 -11.20
CA LEU A 127 -17.15 -0.27 -11.00
C LEU A 127 -16.96 -0.76 -9.56
N ASP A 128 -16.53 0.12 -8.65
CA ASP A 128 -16.22 -0.22 -7.27
C ASP A 128 -15.13 -1.31 -7.14
N ASP A 129 -14.10 -1.16 -7.97
CA ASP A 129 -12.91 -2.01 -8.01
C ASP A 129 -13.23 -3.52 -7.93
N PRO A 130 -13.90 -4.10 -8.94
CA PRO A 130 -14.46 -5.44 -8.82
C PRO A 130 -13.38 -6.52 -8.71
N PHE A 131 -13.64 -7.56 -7.92
CA PHE A 131 -12.80 -8.76 -7.86
C PHE A 131 -12.76 -9.44 -9.24
N ILE A 132 -11.56 -9.80 -9.68
CA ILE A 132 -11.31 -10.46 -10.96
C ILE A 132 -10.33 -11.63 -10.81
N ASN A 133 -10.38 -12.56 -11.76
CA ASN A 133 -9.43 -13.66 -11.86
C ASN A 133 -8.46 -13.47 -13.03
N GLU A 134 -7.52 -14.39 -13.21
CA GLU A 134 -6.51 -14.31 -14.28
C GLU A 134 -7.12 -14.38 -15.70
N ASP A 135 -8.26 -15.07 -15.86
CA ASP A 135 -8.97 -15.10 -17.15
C ASP A 135 -9.58 -13.75 -17.50
N HIS A 136 -10.14 -13.03 -16.52
CA HIS A 136 -10.61 -11.66 -16.71
C HIS A 136 -9.46 -10.72 -17.03
N ILE A 137 -8.31 -10.84 -16.35
CA ILE A 137 -7.10 -10.04 -16.64
C ILE A 137 -6.68 -10.22 -18.10
N ARG A 138 -6.62 -11.48 -18.55
CA ARG A 138 -6.27 -11.82 -19.94
C ARG A 138 -7.31 -11.33 -20.94
N TYR A 139 -8.59 -11.52 -20.65
CA TYR A 139 -9.69 -11.07 -21.52
C TYR A 139 -9.70 -9.54 -21.70
N LEU A 140 -9.46 -8.79 -20.62
CA LEU A 140 -9.40 -7.33 -20.62
C LEU A 140 -8.09 -6.78 -21.19
N GLY A 141 -7.09 -7.64 -21.47
CA GLY A 141 -5.78 -7.21 -21.96
C GLY A 141 -4.98 -6.39 -20.95
N ILE A 142 -5.23 -6.57 -19.64
CA ILE A 142 -4.59 -5.79 -18.57
C ILE A 142 -3.12 -6.19 -18.39
N ALA A 143 -2.84 -7.49 -18.42
CA ALA A 143 -1.49 -8.05 -18.29
C ALA A 143 -1.40 -9.41 -18.99
N THR A 144 -0.20 -9.77 -19.47
CA THR A 144 0.03 -11.10 -20.05
C THR A 144 0.13 -12.16 -18.93
N PRO A 145 -0.03 -13.47 -19.24
CA PRO A 145 0.18 -14.53 -18.25
C PRO A 145 1.57 -14.49 -17.58
N GLU A 146 2.61 -14.12 -18.33
CA GLU A 146 3.97 -13.97 -17.82
C GLU A 146 4.07 -12.80 -16.83
N GLU A 147 3.43 -11.68 -17.15
CA GLU A 147 3.37 -10.51 -16.27
C GLU A 147 2.59 -10.83 -14.99
N VAL A 148 1.44 -11.51 -15.09
CA VAL A 148 0.68 -11.96 -13.92
C VAL A 148 1.52 -12.88 -13.03
N ALA A 149 2.31 -13.79 -13.62
CA ALA A 149 3.21 -14.65 -12.85
C ALA A 149 4.30 -13.83 -12.13
N GLN A 150 4.90 -12.84 -12.80
CA GLN A 150 5.88 -11.93 -12.19
C GLN A 150 5.26 -11.09 -11.06
N ILE A 151 4.05 -10.57 -11.24
CA ILE A 151 3.31 -9.81 -10.22
C ILE A 151 3.07 -10.68 -8.99
N LYS A 152 2.62 -11.93 -9.17
CA LYS A 152 2.40 -12.86 -8.05
C LYS A 152 3.69 -13.18 -7.33
N MET A 153 4.79 -13.38 -8.06
CA MET A 153 6.11 -13.62 -7.46
C MET A 153 6.55 -12.42 -6.61
N LEU A 154 6.47 -11.21 -7.16
CA LEU A 154 6.80 -9.97 -6.46
C LEU A 154 5.93 -9.78 -5.21
N ALA A 155 4.61 -10.00 -5.33
CA ALA A 155 3.67 -9.90 -4.20
C ALA A 155 3.99 -10.88 -3.08
N ARG A 156 4.44 -12.11 -3.39
CA ARG A 156 4.89 -13.08 -2.39
C ARG A 156 6.18 -12.64 -1.68
N GLN A 157 7.15 -12.11 -2.44
CA GLN A 157 8.39 -11.59 -1.88
C GLN A 157 8.12 -10.42 -0.94
N ILE A 158 7.26 -9.47 -1.36
CA ILE A 158 6.81 -8.36 -0.53
C ILE A 158 6.11 -8.89 0.73
N ASN A 159 5.20 -9.85 0.61
CA ASN A 159 4.52 -10.43 1.78
C ASN A 159 5.51 -11.00 2.80
N THR A 160 6.49 -11.80 2.35
CA THR A 160 7.52 -12.35 3.23
C THR A 160 8.31 -11.23 3.92
N ALA A 161 8.75 -10.22 3.18
CA ALA A 161 9.51 -9.09 3.72
C ALA A 161 8.70 -8.27 4.74
N LEU A 162 7.45 -7.97 4.42
CA LEU A 162 6.56 -7.19 5.30
C LEU A 162 6.17 -7.99 6.55
N CYS A 163 5.88 -9.28 6.45
CA CYS A 163 5.63 -10.12 7.62
C CYS A 163 6.82 -10.09 8.58
N GLN A 164 8.05 -10.25 8.06
CA GLN A 164 9.26 -10.18 8.88
C GLN A 164 9.45 -8.80 9.52
N LEU A 165 9.22 -7.72 8.77
CA LEU A 165 9.32 -6.35 9.26
C LEU A 165 8.31 -6.10 10.40
N PHE A 166 7.02 -6.37 10.16
CA PHE A 166 5.97 -6.09 11.12
C PHE A 166 6.08 -6.98 12.37
N GLU A 167 6.49 -8.23 12.24
CA GLU A 167 6.67 -9.14 13.38
C GLU A 167 7.75 -8.64 14.36
N LYS A 168 8.87 -8.10 13.86
CA LYS A 168 9.93 -7.48 14.67
C LYS A 168 9.40 -6.36 15.56
N ILE A 169 8.48 -5.57 15.01
CA ILE A 169 7.84 -4.45 15.70
C ILE A 169 6.52 -4.80 16.39
N LYS A 170 6.27 -6.10 16.64
CA LYS A 170 5.09 -6.60 17.35
C LYS A 170 3.76 -6.22 16.68
N ILE A 171 3.73 -6.20 15.35
CA ILE A 171 2.54 -6.00 14.53
C ILE A 171 2.29 -7.26 13.69
N HIS A 172 1.04 -7.70 13.64
CA HIS A 172 0.56 -8.78 12.78
C HIS A 172 0.07 -8.20 11.46
N LEU A 173 0.69 -8.60 10.35
CA LEU A 173 0.25 -8.22 9.01
C LEU A 173 -0.88 -9.14 8.54
N VAL A 174 -2.12 -8.67 8.67
CA VAL A 174 -3.34 -9.42 8.35
C VAL A 174 -3.51 -9.58 6.84
N ASP A 175 -3.52 -8.45 6.14
CA ASP A 175 -3.53 -8.35 4.70
C ASP A 175 -2.95 -7.00 4.25
N PHE A 176 -2.63 -6.88 2.98
CA PHE A 176 -2.26 -5.61 2.37
C PHE A 176 -2.59 -5.57 0.88
N LYS A 177 -2.66 -4.35 0.36
CA LYS A 177 -2.89 -4.04 -1.04
C LYS A 177 -1.68 -3.31 -1.61
N ILE A 178 -1.19 -3.75 -2.76
CA ILE A 178 -0.18 -3.03 -3.54
C ILE A 178 -0.68 -2.76 -4.96
N GLU A 179 -0.04 -1.80 -5.60
CA GLU A 179 -0.16 -1.55 -7.03
C GLU A 179 1.24 -1.66 -7.65
N VAL A 180 1.29 -1.96 -8.94
CA VAL A 180 2.54 -2.16 -9.67
C VAL A 180 2.50 -1.39 -10.98
N GLY A 181 3.68 -1.03 -11.47
CA GLY A 181 3.81 -0.40 -12.79
C GLY A 181 5.00 -0.94 -13.55
N LYS A 182 5.00 -0.71 -14.86
CA LYS A 182 6.09 -1.09 -15.76
C LYS A 182 7.01 0.10 -15.98
N SER A 183 8.31 -0.14 -15.90
CA SER A 183 9.33 0.82 -16.34
C SER A 183 10.50 0.07 -16.94
N ASP A 184 10.87 0.45 -18.16
CA ASP A 184 11.94 -0.18 -18.95
C ASP A 184 11.84 -1.73 -19.00
N GLY A 185 10.60 -2.22 -19.18
CA GLY A 185 10.29 -3.65 -19.29
C GLY A 185 10.32 -4.43 -17.96
N LYS A 186 10.47 -3.74 -16.82
CA LYS A 186 10.46 -4.35 -15.48
C LYS A 186 9.18 -3.98 -14.73
N ILE A 187 8.63 -4.94 -13.98
CA ILE A 187 7.53 -4.70 -13.04
C ILE A 187 8.12 -4.22 -11.72
N LEU A 188 7.68 -3.04 -11.28
CA LEU A 188 8.11 -2.40 -10.04
C LEU A 188 6.91 -2.29 -9.09
N LEU A 189 7.16 -2.48 -7.79
CA LEU A 189 6.24 -2.03 -6.75
C LEU A 189 6.07 -0.52 -6.83
N ALA A 190 4.83 -0.04 -6.87
CA ALA A 190 4.51 1.38 -6.96
C ALA A 190 3.54 1.80 -5.85
N ASP A 191 2.95 2.99 -6.01
CA ASP A 191 1.97 3.59 -5.11
C ASP A 191 2.45 3.79 -3.65
N GLU A 192 1.83 3.14 -2.67
CA GLU A 192 2.18 3.26 -1.25
C GLU A 192 2.04 1.94 -0.49
N ILE A 193 2.76 1.82 0.64
CA ILE A 193 2.52 0.80 1.66
C ILE A 193 2.42 1.54 2.99
N SER A 194 1.21 1.63 3.52
CA SER A 194 0.90 2.42 4.71
C SER A 194 -0.25 1.75 5.49
N PRO A 195 -0.61 2.25 6.69
CA PRO A 195 -1.80 1.77 7.39
C PRO A 195 -3.13 2.05 6.64
N ASP A 196 -3.12 2.85 5.56
CA ASP A 196 -4.26 2.97 4.64
C ASP A 196 -4.42 1.74 3.72
N THR A 197 -3.31 1.10 3.35
CA THR A 197 -3.24 -0.02 2.39
C THR A 197 -2.94 -1.37 3.03
N CYS A 198 -2.61 -1.40 4.32
CA CYS A 198 -2.42 -2.61 5.12
C CYS A 198 -3.50 -2.72 6.20
N ARG A 199 -3.85 -3.96 6.57
CA ARG A 199 -4.52 -4.26 7.83
C ARG A 199 -3.49 -4.80 8.82
N LEU A 200 -3.37 -4.10 9.94
CA LEU A 200 -2.29 -4.27 10.91
C LEU A 200 -2.90 -4.44 12.28
N TRP A 201 -2.63 -5.54 12.98
CA TRP A 201 -3.12 -5.75 14.34
C TRP A 201 -1.96 -5.79 15.32
N ASP A 202 -2.10 -5.18 16.48
CA ASP A 202 -1.10 -5.33 17.54
C ASP A 202 -1.00 -6.80 17.95
N LEU A 203 0.22 -7.35 18.03
CA LEU A 203 0.40 -8.77 18.35
C LEU A 203 -0.02 -9.10 19.79
N THR A 204 0.02 -8.12 20.70
CA THR A 204 -0.27 -8.26 22.13
C THR A 204 -1.74 -7.95 22.43
N THR A 205 -2.22 -6.78 22.04
CA THR A 205 -3.58 -6.30 22.38
C THR A 205 -4.63 -6.73 21.37
N LYS A 206 -4.23 -7.15 20.16
CA LYS A 206 -5.10 -7.41 19.00
C LYS A 206 -5.86 -6.18 18.51
N GLU A 207 -5.50 -4.98 18.96
CA GLU A 207 -6.09 -3.73 18.50
C GLU A 207 -5.70 -3.44 17.04
N HIS A 208 -6.59 -2.75 16.33
CA HIS A 208 -6.34 -2.31 14.96
C HIS A 208 -5.35 -1.15 14.94
N LEU A 209 -4.30 -1.30 14.14
CA LEU A 209 -3.26 -0.31 13.90
C LEU A 209 -3.35 0.28 12.48
N ASP A 210 -4.57 0.33 11.93
CA ASP A 210 -4.83 0.62 10.52
C ASP A 210 -6.13 1.39 10.28
N LYS A 211 -6.43 1.67 9.01
CA LYS A 211 -7.61 2.43 8.58
C LYS A 211 -8.95 1.85 9.02
N ASP A 212 -9.04 0.58 9.42
CA ASP A 212 -10.26 0.02 10.02
C ASP A 212 -10.69 0.78 11.28
N VAL A 213 -9.77 1.45 11.99
CA VAL A 213 -10.08 2.33 13.12
C VAL A 213 -11.10 3.41 12.70
N TYR A 214 -10.89 4.01 11.53
CA TYR A 214 -11.80 4.98 10.94
C TYR A 214 -13.02 4.34 10.27
N ARG A 215 -12.85 3.21 9.57
CA ARG A 215 -13.98 2.53 8.91
C ARG A 215 -15.02 2.02 9.91
N ARG A 216 -14.59 1.61 11.10
CA ARG A 216 -15.44 1.05 12.17
C ARG A 216 -15.79 2.06 13.27
N GLU A 217 -15.25 3.28 13.20
CA GLU A 217 -15.48 4.35 14.18
C GLU A 217 -15.09 3.93 15.61
N ILE A 218 -13.97 3.22 15.74
CA ILE A 218 -13.48 2.65 17.02
C ILE A 218 -12.33 3.45 17.66
N GLY A 219 -11.92 4.57 17.05
CA GLY A 219 -10.87 5.44 17.59
C GLY A 219 -10.36 6.48 16.59
N ASP A 220 -9.29 7.18 16.97
CA ASP A 220 -8.64 8.20 16.15
C ASP A 220 -7.49 7.62 15.31
N LEU A 221 -7.42 7.99 14.02
CA LEU A 221 -6.38 7.50 13.10
C LEU A 221 -4.97 7.98 13.48
N ILE A 222 -4.83 9.24 13.88
CA ILE A 222 -3.51 9.87 14.04
C ILE A 222 -2.66 9.20 15.13
N PRO A 223 -3.17 8.96 16.36
CA PRO A 223 -2.39 8.24 17.37
C PRO A 223 -1.97 6.85 16.91
N VAL A 224 -2.87 6.16 16.19
CA VAL A 224 -2.63 4.81 15.68
C VAL A 224 -1.52 4.79 14.63
N TYR A 225 -1.55 5.70 13.66
CA TYR A 225 -0.54 5.77 12.60
C TYR A 225 0.80 6.27 13.17
N GLN A 226 0.76 7.20 14.12
CA GLN A 226 1.96 7.65 14.83
C GLN A 226 2.62 6.50 15.61
N GLU A 227 1.83 5.60 16.22
CA GLU A 227 2.37 4.42 16.89
C GLU A 227 3.07 3.48 15.92
N VAL A 228 2.48 3.22 14.74
CA VAL A 228 3.15 2.42 13.69
C VAL A 228 4.48 3.06 13.27
N LEU A 229 4.50 4.38 13.05
CA LEU A 229 5.72 5.11 12.70
C LEU A 229 6.78 5.02 13.81
N ASN A 230 6.40 5.27 15.07
CA ASN A 230 7.31 5.20 16.23
C ASN A 230 7.99 3.84 16.33
N ARG A 231 7.23 2.76 16.11
CA ARG A 231 7.77 1.40 16.18
C ARG A 231 8.74 1.11 15.04
N LEU A 232 8.43 1.56 13.81
CA LEU A 232 9.34 1.46 12.68
C LEU A 232 10.63 2.25 12.93
N GLU A 233 10.54 3.52 13.33
CA GLU A 233 11.70 4.37 13.62
C GLU A 233 12.60 3.79 14.72
N LYS A 234 12.00 3.19 15.75
CA LYS A 234 12.74 2.52 16.82
C LYS A 234 13.53 1.31 16.32
N GLU A 235 12.95 0.48 15.47
CA GLU A 235 13.64 -0.66 14.85
C GLU A 235 14.84 -0.17 14.03
N TYR A 236 14.66 0.86 13.18
CA TYR A 236 15.75 1.39 12.36
C TYR A 236 16.83 2.12 13.16
N SER A 237 16.46 2.81 14.24
CA SER A 237 17.42 3.49 15.13
C SER A 237 18.26 2.51 15.94
N SER A 238 17.76 1.29 16.18
CA SER A 238 18.49 0.24 16.90
C SER A 238 19.50 -0.53 16.03
N CYS A 239 19.53 -0.27 14.73
CA CYS A 239 20.44 -0.88 13.76
C CYS A 239 21.67 0.00 13.42
N ILE A 240 21.83 1.15 14.08
CA ILE A 240 22.96 2.09 13.96
C ILE A 240 23.75 2.07 15.26
#